data_AF-A0A9X3XS41-F1
#
_entry.id   AF-A0A9X3XS41-F1
#
_cell.length_a   1.000
_cell.length_b   1.000
_cell.length_c   1.000
_cell.angle_alpha   90.00
_cell.angle_beta   90.00
_cell.angle_gamma   90.00
#
_symmetry.space_group_name_H-M   'P 1'
#
loop_
_entity.id
_entity.type
_entity.pdbx_description
1 polymer ?
#
loop_
_entity_poly.entity_id
_entity_poly.type
_entity_poly.pdbx_seq_one_letter_code
_entity_poly.pdbx_strand_id
1 'polypeptide(L)'
;MVSSLSIIFMVFSFLVSVLLPIVGVIFLKRKYNVSLKVFFIGAAAFFISVQILEAPIHSYFLKLNSTTSEFLLSTPIAYMLYGGLMAGIFEETARLISFKFIIKDRDLMSGVTYGLGHGGIEAILIGGISSINSIVYSTLINKGGFQSIMEGLMIPKEVISATYDQFVNSSSIMWAMPGIERIFAMMIHMSLSVIILYAVKERKYIYYVLAILIHAVINFPAALYQVGAIKNIFMVEGILFITVLILVLYIFKIFIKKFNDYNEIL
;
A
#
# COMPACT_ATOMS: atom_id res chain seq x y z
N MET A 1 16.94 -25.39 -4.04
CA MET A 1 17.44 -24.12 -4.64
C MET A 1 16.25 -23.29 -5.05
N VAL A 2 16.34 -21.97 -4.91
CA VAL A 2 15.34 -21.04 -5.44
C VAL A 2 15.47 -20.99 -6.96
N SER A 3 14.35 -21.17 -7.65
CA SER A 3 14.32 -21.19 -9.11
C SER A 3 14.66 -19.82 -9.72
N SER A 4 15.28 -19.81 -10.89
CA SER A 4 15.57 -18.57 -11.62
C SER A 4 14.31 -17.77 -11.94
N LEU A 5 13.20 -18.46 -12.21
CA LEU A 5 11.91 -17.81 -12.48
C LEU A 5 11.38 -17.06 -11.26
N SER A 6 11.51 -17.63 -10.06
CA SER A 6 11.17 -16.93 -8.80
C SER A 6 11.99 -15.66 -8.64
N ILE A 7 13.31 -15.71 -8.89
CA ILE A 7 14.20 -14.55 -8.79
C ILE A 7 13.80 -13.46 -9.80
N ILE A 8 13.47 -13.85 -11.05
CA ILE A 8 12.98 -12.90 -12.07
C ILE A 8 11.72 -12.18 -11.57
N PHE A 9 10.77 -12.89 -10.94
CA PHE A 9 9.57 -12.28 -10.41
C PHE A 9 9.82 -11.39 -9.18
N MET A 10 10.78 -11.73 -8.31
CA MET A 10 11.21 -10.84 -7.23
C MET A 10 11.82 -9.54 -7.78
N VAL A 11 12.64 -9.63 -8.84
CA VAL A 11 13.22 -8.46 -9.51
C VAL A 11 12.12 -7.64 -10.18
N PHE A 12 11.16 -8.26 -10.84
CA PHE A 12 9.98 -7.58 -11.38
C PHE A 12 9.25 -6.78 -10.29
N SER A 13 8.95 -7.42 -9.15
CA SER A 13 8.28 -6.76 -8.02
C SER A 13 9.07 -5.58 -7.49
N PHE A 14 10.39 -5.74 -7.32
CA PHE A 14 11.28 -4.64 -6.93
C PHE A 14 11.23 -3.46 -7.92
N LEU A 15 11.36 -3.75 -9.22
CA LEU A 15 11.37 -2.72 -10.26
C LEU A 15 10.04 -1.98 -10.33
N VAL A 16 8.91 -2.69 -10.22
CA VAL A 16 7.58 -2.06 -10.19
C VAL A 16 7.45 -1.16 -8.97
N SER A 17 7.80 -1.66 -7.78
CA SER A 17 7.73 -0.91 -6.53
C SER A 17 8.55 0.40 -6.54
N VAL A 18 9.72 0.40 -7.18
CA VAL A 18 10.65 1.54 -7.16
C VAL A 18 10.47 2.45 -8.37
N LEU A 19 10.43 1.87 -9.58
CA LEU A 19 10.46 2.67 -10.81
C LEU A 19 9.11 3.28 -11.15
N LEU A 20 8.00 2.59 -10.87
CA LEU A 20 6.67 3.08 -11.23
C LEU A 20 6.35 4.46 -10.62
N PRO A 21 6.58 4.73 -9.31
CA PRO A 21 6.34 6.07 -8.77
C PRO A 21 7.31 7.13 -9.32
N ILE A 22 8.57 6.77 -9.58
CA ILE A 22 9.58 7.69 -10.14
C ILE A 22 9.21 8.08 -11.58
N VAL A 23 8.92 7.09 -12.43
CA VAL A 23 8.50 7.31 -13.81
C VAL A 23 7.17 8.06 -13.84
N GLY A 24 6.24 7.70 -12.95
CA GLY A 24 4.95 8.36 -12.81
C GLY A 24 5.10 9.86 -12.51
N VAL A 25 5.92 10.24 -11.53
CA VAL A 25 6.07 11.66 -11.17
C VAL A 25 6.81 12.44 -12.24
N ILE A 26 7.80 11.84 -12.92
CA ILE A 26 8.48 12.45 -14.07
C ILE A 26 7.48 12.69 -15.21
N PHE A 27 6.62 11.71 -15.51
CA PHE A 27 5.59 11.84 -16.52
C PHE A 27 4.59 12.95 -16.17
N LEU A 28 4.07 12.96 -14.93
CA LEU A 28 3.14 14.01 -14.49
C LEU A 28 3.79 15.39 -14.56
N LYS A 29 5.06 15.51 -14.19
CA LYS A 29 5.80 16.78 -14.26
C LYS A 29 5.97 17.24 -15.69
N ARG A 30 6.34 16.36 -16.63
CA ARG A 30 6.56 16.72 -18.03
C ARG A 30 5.27 17.04 -18.77
N LYS A 31 4.21 16.27 -18.53
CA LYS A 31 2.95 16.38 -19.29
C LYS A 31 2.01 17.45 -18.74
N TYR A 32 1.91 17.59 -17.42
CA TYR A 32 0.92 18.45 -16.76
C TYR A 32 1.56 19.55 -15.90
N ASN A 33 2.89 19.66 -15.91
CA ASN A 33 3.65 20.64 -15.13
C ASN A 33 3.32 20.64 -13.62
N VAL A 34 3.00 19.47 -13.05
CA VAL A 34 2.60 19.35 -11.64
C VAL A 34 3.68 19.84 -10.67
N SER A 35 3.28 20.14 -9.43
CA SER A 35 4.21 20.52 -8.36
C SER A 35 4.82 19.30 -7.70
N LEU A 36 6.14 19.14 -7.78
CA LEU A 36 6.87 18.09 -7.05
C LEU A 36 6.72 18.22 -5.53
N LYS A 37 6.46 19.44 -5.02
CA LYS A 37 6.18 19.64 -3.60
C LYS A 37 4.95 18.83 -3.16
N VAL A 38 3.90 18.79 -3.97
CA VAL A 38 2.68 18.04 -3.67
C VAL A 38 2.94 16.54 -3.61
N PHE A 39 3.78 16.02 -4.51
CA PHE A 39 4.24 14.63 -4.47
C PHE A 39 4.97 14.31 -3.16
N PHE A 40 5.95 15.14 -2.79
CA PHE A 40 6.72 14.91 -1.55
C PHE A 40 5.89 15.12 -0.27
N ILE A 41 4.88 16.00 -0.28
CA ILE A 41 3.92 16.12 0.82
C ILE A 41 3.13 14.82 0.97
N GLY A 42 2.66 14.23 -0.13
CA GLY A 42 1.99 12.92 -0.09
C GLY A 42 2.87 11.81 0.46
N ALA A 43 4.14 11.77 0.03
CA ALA A 43 5.11 10.81 0.54
C ALA A 43 5.38 11.00 2.05
N ALA A 44 5.58 12.25 2.49
CA ALA A 44 5.80 12.56 3.90
C ALA A 44 4.57 12.23 4.75
N ALA A 45 3.36 12.47 4.24
CA ALA A 45 2.12 12.19 4.94
C ALA A 45 1.96 10.69 5.23
N PHE A 46 2.17 9.80 4.24
CA PHE A 46 2.18 8.35 4.48
C PHE A 46 3.22 7.96 5.52
N PHE A 47 4.46 8.42 5.35
CA PHE A 47 5.55 8.05 6.24
C PHE A 47 5.25 8.43 7.69
N ILE A 48 4.80 9.67 7.92
CA ILE A 48 4.47 10.15 9.26
C ILE A 48 3.24 9.41 9.81
N SER A 49 2.16 9.30 9.04
CA SER A 49 0.92 8.70 9.55
C SER A 49 1.07 7.21 9.84
N VAL A 50 1.67 6.45 8.92
CA VAL A 50 1.74 4.99 9.02
C VAL A 50 2.99 4.55 9.79
N GLN A 51 4.17 4.99 9.35
CA GLN A 51 5.42 4.47 9.92
C GLN A 51 5.75 5.04 11.31
N ILE A 52 5.27 6.26 11.61
CA ILE A 52 5.56 6.91 12.90
C ILE A 52 4.36 6.82 13.86
N LEU A 53 3.14 7.17 13.42
CA LEU A 53 2.00 7.28 14.33
C LEU A 53 1.21 5.98 14.47
N GLU A 54 0.93 5.27 13.38
CA GLU A 54 0.15 4.03 13.40
C GLU A 54 0.97 2.84 13.92
N ALA A 55 2.24 2.72 13.51
CA ALA A 55 3.09 1.58 13.85
C ALA A 55 3.22 1.32 15.37
N PRO A 56 3.40 2.32 16.26
CA PRO A 56 3.39 2.09 17.71
C PRO A 56 2.05 1.56 18.24
N ILE A 57 0.93 1.98 17.65
CA ILE A 57 -0.41 1.53 18.03
C ILE A 57 -0.60 0.07 17.64
N HIS A 58 -0.17 -0.32 16.44
CA HIS A 58 -0.10 -1.73 16.04
C HIS A 58 0.81 -2.53 16.96
N SER A 59 1.98 -2.02 17.31
CA SER A 59 2.89 -2.69 18.24
C SER A 59 2.23 -2.92 19.60
N TYR A 60 1.46 -1.95 20.10
CA TYR A 60 0.75 -2.12 21.35
C TYR A 60 -0.36 -3.17 21.25
N PHE A 61 -1.30 -3.02 20.31
CA PHE A 61 -2.50 -3.87 20.24
C PHE A 61 -2.28 -5.26 19.65
N LEU A 62 -1.31 -5.43 18.75
CA LEU A 62 -1.04 -6.72 18.09
C LEU A 62 0.14 -7.50 18.70
N LYS A 63 0.83 -6.94 19.71
CA LYS A 63 2.00 -7.60 20.34
C LYS A 63 2.09 -7.41 21.85
N LEU A 64 2.05 -6.17 22.35
CA LEU A 64 2.33 -5.90 23.77
C LEU A 64 1.14 -6.17 24.70
N ASN A 65 -0.08 -5.86 24.26
CA ASN A 65 -1.30 -6.17 25.00
C ASN A 65 -1.76 -7.58 24.63
N SER A 66 -1.40 -8.57 25.45
CA SER A 66 -1.67 -9.99 25.19
C SER A 66 -3.15 -10.28 24.99
N THR A 67 -4.04 -9.71 25.81
CA THR A 67 -5.49 -9.95 25.72
C THR A 67 -6.07 -9.42 24.42
N THR A 68 -5.72 -8.19 24.04
CA THR A 68 -6.20 -7.60 22.78
C THR A 68 -5.56 -8.30 21.58
N SER A 69 -4.28 -8.61 21.65
CA SER A 69 -3.56 -9.32 20.59
C SER A 69 -4.16 -10.70 20.34
N GLU A 70 -4.45 -11.47 21.40
CA GLU A 70 -5.08 -12.78 21.30
C GLU A 70 -6.45 -12.67 20.63
N PHE A 71 -7.30 -11.74 21.10
CA PHE A 71 -8.61 -11.51 20.49
C PHE A 71 -8.51 -11.14 19.00
N LEU A 72 -7.67 -10.16 18.66
CA LEU A 72 -7.53 -9.68 17.29
C LEU A 72 -6.98 -10.78 16.37
N LEU A 73 -5.93 -11.50 16.77
CA LEU A 73 -5.28 -12.50 15.92
C LEU A 73 -6.07 -13.81 15.82
N SER A 74 -6.88 -14.15 16.81
CA SER A 74 -7.73 -15.36 16.80
C SER A 74 -9.10 -15.15 16.14
N THR A 75 -9.53 -13.89 15.96
CA THR A 75 -10.85 -13.56 15.40
C THR A 75 -10.67 -12.81 14.08
N PRO A 76 -10.75 -13.48 12.90
CA PRO A 76 -10.47 -12.86 11.60
C PRO A 76 -11.29 -11.60 11.29
N ILE A 77 -12.57 -11.59 11.69
CA ILE A 77 -13.45 -10.44 11.53
C ILE A 77 -12.94 -9.25 12.36
N ALA A 78 -12.49 -9.48 13.59
CA ALA A 78 -11.94 -8.43 14.43
C ALA A 78 -10.62 -7.90 13.84
N TYR A 79 -9.74 -8.79 13.37
CA TYR A 79 -8.50 -8.40 12.71
C TYR A 79 -8.73 -7.53 11.47
N MET A 80 -9.63 -7.94 10.57
CA MET A 80 -9.87 -7.19 9.33
C MET A 80 -10.48 -5.82 9.62
N LEU A 81 -11.42 -5.75 10.57
CA LEU A 81 -12.05 -4.49 10.95
C LEU A 81 -11.04 -3.54 11.59
N TYR A 82 -10.23 -4.04 12.52
CA TYR A 82 -9.17 -3.27 13.16
C TYR A 82 -8.15 -2.78 12.13
N GLY A 83 -7.52 -3.68 11.37
CA GLY A 83 -6.47 -3.34 10.42
C GLY A 83 -6.96 -2.41 9.30
N GLY A 84 -8.12 -2.71 8.72
CA GLY A 84 -8.71 -1.88 7.67
C GLY A 84 -9.09 -0.48 8.17
N LEU A 85 -9.72 -0.37 9.33
CA LEU A 85 -10.11 0.93 9.89
C LEU A 85 -8.89 1.74 10.34
N MET A 86 -7.86 1.10 10.91
CA MET A 86 -6.62 1.78 11.27
C MET A 86 -5.97 2.42 10.05
N ALA A 87 -5.77 1.65 8.97
CA ALA A 87 -5.22 2.16 7.72
C ALA A 87 -6.07 3.31 7.14
N GLY A 88 -7.39 3.11 7.07
CA GLY A 88 -8.32 4.13 6.59
C GLY A 88 -8.27 5.41 7.42
N ILE A 89 -8.32 5.32 8.75
CA ILE A 89 -8.30 6.48 9.64
C ILE A 89 -6.97 7.21 9.53
N PHE A 90 -5.83 6.53 9.70
CA PHE A 90 -4.53 7.19 9.72
C PHE A 90 -4.19 7.83 8.39
N GLU A 91 -4.35 7.09 7.30
CA GLU A 91 -3.99 7.61 5.99
C GLU A 91 -4.95 8.68 5.49
N GLU A 92 -6.26 8.48 5.57
CA GLU A 92 -7.20 9.51 5.10
C GLU A 92 -7.15 10.77 5.96
N THR A 93 -6.87 10.66 7.27
CA THR A 93 -6.67 11.84 8.13
C THR A 93 -5.43 12.61 7.70
N ALA A 94 -4.34 11.92 7.34
CA ALA A 94 -3.13 12.57 6.83
C ALA A 94 -3.39 13.29 5.50
N ARG A 95 -4.19 12.68 4.59
CA ARG A 95 -4.64 13.34 3.35
C ARG A 95 -5.49 14.57 3.66
N LEU A 96 -6.43 14.45 4.58
CA LEU A 96 -7.32 15.54 4.98
C LEU A 96 -6.52 16.73 5.51
N ILE A 97 -5.59 16.49 6.42
CA ILE A 97 -4.71 17.52 7.00
C ILE A 97 -3.88 18.19 5.89
N SER A 98 -3.28 17.38 5.01
CA SER A 98 -2.46 17.88 3.91
C SER A 98 -3.23 18.80 2.98
N PHE A 99 -4.41 18.38 2.49
CA PHE A 99 -5.21 19.20 1.59
C PHE A 99 -5.87 20.40 2.26
N LYS A 100 -6.23 20.28 3.55
CA LYS A 100 -6.89 21.35 4.29
C LYS A 100 -5.93 22.47 4.70
N PHE A 101 -4.72 22.13 5.12
CA PHE A 101 -3.81 23.07 5.78
C PHE A 101 -2.49 23.33 5.05
N ILE A 102 -2.01 22.40 4.22
CA ILE A 102 -0.67 22.49 3.61
C ILE A 102 -0.77 22.86 2.12
N ILE A 103 -1.63 22.15 1.38
CA ILE A 103 -1.76 22.28 -0.07
C ILE A 103 -2.79 23.36 -0.40
N LYS A 104 -2.33 24.40 -1.08
CA LYS A 104 -3.15 25.55 -1.51
C LYS A 104 -3.81 25.31 -2.87
N ASP A 105 -3.09 24.72 -3.81
CA ASP A 105 -3.59 24.41 -5.15
C ASP A 105 -4.42 23.13 -5.10
N ARG A 106 -5.73 23.25 -5.38
CA ARG A 106 -6.70 22.18 -5.21
C ARG A 106 -7.35 21.77 -6.52
N ASP A 107 -6.52 21.57 -7.55
CA ASP A 107 -6.94 20.99 -8.82
C ASP A 107 -6.86 19.46 -8.81
N LEU A 108 -7.48 18.81 -9.79
CA LEU A 108 -7.49 17.36 -9.92
C LEU A 108 -6.06 16.77 -9.91
N MET A 109 -5.12 17.42 -10.60
CA MET A 109 -3.75 16.94 -10.73
C MET A 109 -2.97 17.02 -9.42
N SER A 110 -3.32 17.94 -8.52
CA SER A 110 -2.78 18.02 -7.17
C SER A 110 -3.20 16.81 -6.35
N GLY A 111 -4.45 16.35 -6.50
CA GLY A 111 -4.93 15.12 -5.89
C GLY A 111 -4.21 13.87 -6.41
N VAL A 112 -4.09 13.76 -7.74
CA VAL A 112 -3.37 12.64 -8.39
C VAL A 112 -1.89 12.64 -8.01
N THR A 113 -1.23 13.79 -8.04
CA THR A 113 0.21 13.93 -7.72
C THR A 113 0.49 13.61 -6.25
N TYR A 114 -0.38 14.07 -5.34
CA TYR A 114 -0.29 13.72 -3.94
C TYR A 114 -0.43 12.21 -3.74
N GLY A 115 -1.46 11.60 -4.34
CA GLY A 115 -1.73 10.18 -4.18
C GLY A 115 -0.64 9.29 -4.77
N LEU A 116 -0.02 9.72 -5.88
CA LEU A 116 1.16 9.06 -6.43
C LEU A 116 2.36 9.14 -5.47
N GLY A 117 2.55 10.27 -4.80
CA GLY A 117 3.60 10.41 -3.77
C GLY A 117 3.34 9.51 -2.57
N HIS A 118 2.11 9.49 -2.09
CA HIS A 118 1.65 8.68 -0.95
C HIS A 118 1.79 7.18 -1.24
N GLY A 119 1.16 6.70 -2.32
CA GLY A 119 1.27 5.28 -2.70
C GLY A 119 2.67 4.90 -3.21
N GLY A 120 3.41 5.85 -3.76
CA GLY A 120 4.76 5.63 -4.27
C GLY A 120 5.77 5.37 -3.17
N ILE A 121 5.74 6.14 -2.08
CA ILE A 121 6.63 5.88 -0.94
C ILE A 121 6.25 4.57 -0.24
N GLU A 122 4.96 4.25 -0.15
CA GLU A 122 4.50 2.96 0.36
C GLU A 122 5.03 1.82 -0.50
N ALA A 123 4.92 1.94 -1.82
CA ALA A 123 5.43 0.94 -2.76
C ALA A 123 6.94 0.72 -2.56
N ILE A 124 7.73 1.78 -2.37
CA ILE A 124 9.16 1.69 -2.13
C ILE A 124 9.47 1.05 -0.77
N LEU A 125 8.87 1.55 0.31
CA LEU A 125 9.18 1.12 1.68
C LEU A 125 8.67 -0.28 1.99
N ILE A 126 7.48 -0.64 1.51
CA ILE A 126 6.88 -1.94 1.78
C ILE A 126 7.27 -2.94 0.68
N GLY A 127 6.92 -2.64 -0.57
CA GLY A 127 7.14 -3.56 -1.70
C GLY A 127 8.61 -3.67 -2.12
N GLY A 128 9.30 -2.53 -2.23
CA GLY A 128 10.70 -2.47 -2.65
C GLY A 128 11.64 -3.14 -1.64
N ILE A 129 11.52 -2.79 -0.36
CA ILE A 129 12.34 -3.39 0.71
C ILE A 129 12.04 -4.89 0.90
N SER A 130 10.78 -5.31 0.80
CA SER A 130 10.43 -6.74 0.86
C SER A 130 11.03 -7.52 -0.32
N SER A 131 10.98 -6.95 -1.52
CA SER A 131 11.50 -7.58 -2.73
C SER A 131 13.03 -7.68 -2.71
N ILE A 132 13.75 -6.65 -2.24
CA ILE A 132 15.21 -6.72 -2.12
C ILE A 132 15.65 -7.76 -1.08
N ASN A 133 14.94 -7.87 0.05
CA ASN A 133 15.20 -8.91 1.05
C ASN A 133 15.00 -10.31 0.44
N SER A 134 13.95 -10.49 -0.36
CA SER A 134 13.68 -11.76 -1.04
C SER A 134 14.78 -12.14 -2.04
N ILE A 135 15.32 -11.18 -2.78
CA ILE A 135 16.46 -11.40 -3.70
C ILE A 135 17.72 -11.80 -2.92
N VAL A 136 17.99 -11.10 -1.81
CA VAL A 136 19.13 -11.41 -0.93
C VAL A 136 19.01 -12.84 -0.37
N TYR A 137 17.86 -13.20 0.20
CA TYR A 137 17.62 -14.54 0.75
C TYR A 137 17.74 -15.62 -0.32
N SER A 138 17.19 -15.40 -1.52
CA SER A 138 17.32 -16.33 -2.64
C SER A 138 18.77 -16.55 -3.04
N THR A 139 19.57 -15.48 -3.03
CA THR A 139 21.01 -15.54 -3.32
C THR A 139 21.76 -16.32 -2.25
N LEU A 140 21.45 -16.09 -0.98
CA LEU A 140 22.05 -16.82 0.14
C LEU A 140 21.69 -18.31 0.12
N ILE A 141 20.43 -18.65 -0.18
CA ILE A 141 19.95 -20.03 -0.30
C ILE A 141 20.70 -20.74 -1.42
N ASN A 142 20.76 -20.13 -2.60
CA ASN A 142 21.42 -20.74 -3.76
C ASN A 142 22.94 -20.88 -3.60
N LYS A 143 23.56 -20.06 -2.76
CA LYS A 143 24.98 -20.16 -2.41
C LYS A 143 25.26 -21.03 -1.17
N GLY A 144 24.24 -21.59 -0.53
CA GLY A 144 24.37 -22.42 0.68
C GLY A 144 24.70 -21.63 1.97
N GLY A 145 24.63 -20.30 1.95
CA GLY A 145 24.96 -19.44 3.10
C GLY A 145 23.76 -19.03 3.96
N PHE A 146 22.52 -19.30 3.54
CA PHE A 146 21.32 -18.90 4.27
C PHE A 146 21.27 -19.53 5.67
N GLN A 147 21.50 -20.85 5.70
CA GLN A 147 21.85 -21.67 6.86
C GLN A 147 22.52 -20.93 8.02
N SER A 148 23.82 -20.77 7.82
CA SER A 148 24.78 -20.26 8.80
C SER A 148 24.52 -18.81 9.18
N ILE A 149 24.09 -17.97 8.23
CA ILE A 149 23.80 -16.56 8.52
C ILE A 149 22.59 -16.44 9.46
N MET A 150 21.50 -17.18 9.18
CA MET A 150 20.29 -17.11 10.01
C MET A 150 20.52 -17.67 11.42
N GLU A 151 21.27 -18.77 11.53
CA GLU A 151 21.68 -19.31 12.84
C GLU A 151 22.58 -18.33 13.61
N GLY A 152 23.51 -17.66 12.92
CA GLY A 152 24.37 -16.62 13.51
C GLY A 152 23.60 -15.38 13.99
N LEU A 153 22.43 -15.10 13.41
CA LEU A 153 21.49 -14.06 13.86
C LEU A 153 20.53 -14.55 14.96
N MET A 154 20.74 -15.76 15.49
CA MET A 154 19.93 -16.37 16.55
C MET A 154 18.45 -16.55 16.15
N ILE A 155 18.17 -16.73 14.86
CA ILE A 155 16.81 -17.01 14.38
C ILE A 155 16.43 -18.46 14.75
N PRO A 156 15.22 -18.70 15.30
CA PRO A 156 14.77 -20.06 15.63
C PRO A 156 14.78 -21.00 14.42
N LYS A 157 15.19 -22.26 14.63
CA LYS A 157 15.36 -23.24 13.53
C LYS A 157 14.08 -23.46 12.75
N GLU A 158 12.93 -23.43 13.43
CA GLU A 158 11.60 -23.60 12.83
C GLU A 158 11.28 -22.46 11.85
N VAL A 159 11.71 -21.24 12.17
CA VAL A 159 11.54 -20.06 11.30
C VAL A 159 12.48 -20.15 10.10
N ILE A 160 13.72 -20.61 10.32
CA ILE A 160 14.70 -20.84 9.24
C ILE A 160 14.17 -21.86 8.25
N SER A 161 13.70 -23.02 8.72
CA SER A 161 13.16 -24.08 7.85
C SER A 161 11.91 -23.61 7.11
N ALA A 162 10.97 -22.96 7.79
CA ALA A 162 9.75 -22.43 7.16
C ALA A 162 10.08 -21.39 6.08
N THR A 163 11.03 -20.49 6.35
CA THR A 163 11.48 -19.51 5.36
C THR A 163 12.16 -20.19 4.18
N TYR A 164 13.08 -21.14 4.43
CA TYR A 164 13.73 -21.88 3.36
C TYR A 164 12.71 -22.59 2.45
N ASP A 165 11.75 -23.27 3.05
CA ASP A 165 10.69 -23.98 2.32
C ASP A 165 9.81 -23.02 1.51
N GLN A 166 9.47 -21.85 2.07
CA GLN A 166 8.74 -20.82 1.34
C GLN A 166 9.49 -20.39 0.08
N PHE A 167 10.82 -20.21 0.15
CA PHE A 167 11.62 -19.76 -0.99
C PHE A 167 11.87 -20.85 -2.03
N VAL A 168 12.00 -22.11 -1.61
CA VAL A 168 12.35 -23.21 -2.51
C VAL A 168 11.13 -23.90 -3.11
N ASN A 169 10.05 -24.04 -2.34
CA ASN A 169 8.90 -24.87 -2.72
C ASN A 169 7.66 -24.07 -3.15
N SER A 170 7.63 -22.75 -2.95
CA SER A 170 6.51 -21.93 -3.43
C SER A 170 6.50 -21.81 -4.95
N SER A 171 5.30 -21.70 -5.52
CA SER A 171 5.14 -21.39 -6.94
C SER A 171 5.79 -20.05 -7.29
N SER A 172 6.54 -20.00 -8.40
CA SER A 172 7.31 -18.80 -8.77
C SER A 172 6.47 -17.56 -8.92
N ILE A 173 5.25 -17.69 -9.44
CA ILE A 173 4.32 -16.57 -9.67
C ILE A 173 3.95 -15.82 -8.38
N MET A 174 4.05 -16.46 -7.20
CA MET A 174 3.80 -15.82 -5.91
C MET A 174 4.70 -14.61 -5.70
N TRP A 175 5.93 -14.66 -6.21
CA TRP A 175 6.92 -13.59 -6.08
C TRP A 175 6.63 -12.37 -6.95
N ALA A 176 5.71 -12.48 -7.92
CA ALA A 176 5.23 -11.36 -8.72
C ALA A 176 4.07 -10.60 -8.06
N MET A 177 3.35 -11.25 -7.15
CA MET A 177 2.12 -10.69 -6.55
C MET A 177 2.37 -9.38 -5.81
N PRO A 178 3.42 -9.24 -4.97
CA PRO A 178 3.69 -7.97 -4.29
C PRO A 178 3.86 -6.81 -5.28
N GLY A 179 4.55 -7.03 -6.40
CA GLY A 179 4.70 -6.03 -7.46
C GLY A 179 3.36 -5.61 -8.07
N ILE A 180 2.51 -6.57 -8.42
CA ILE A 180 1.18 -6.33 -8.98
C ILE A 180 0.31 -5.53 -7.99
N GLU A 181 0.30 -5.96 -6.73
CA GLU A 181 -0.43 -5.30 -5.65
C GLU A 181 -0.02 -3.82 -5.52
N ARG A 182 1.28 -3.49 -5.68
CA ARG A 182 1.74 -2.09 -5.62
C ARG A 182 1.20 -1.22 -6.76
N ILE A 183 0.97 -1.78 -7.95
CA ILE A 183 0.32 -1.05 -9.05
C ILE A 183 -1.10 -0.67 -8.64
N PHE A 184 -1.83 -1.62 -8.06
CA PHE A 184 -3.21 -1.44 -7.59
C PHE A 184 -3.29 -0.46 -6.42
N ALA A 185 -2.42 -0.61 -5.42
CA ALA A 185 -2.34 0.31 -4.27
C ALA A 185 -2.11 1.76 -4.73
N MET A 186 -1.15 2.02 -5.63
CA MET A 186 -0.92 3.37 -6.14
C MET A 186 -2.16 3.96 -6.84
N MET A 187 -2.91 3.17 -7.61
CA MET A 187 -4.16 3.62 -8.23
C MET A 187 -5.23 3.96 -7.18
N ILE A 188 -5.31 3.18 -6.10
CA ILE A 188 -6.21 3.45 -4.97
C ILE A 188 -5.80 4.75 -4.28
N HIS A 189 -4.53 4.95 -3.94
CA HIS A 189 -4.10 6.18 -3.26
C HIS A 189 -4.32 7.42 -4.12
N MET A 190 -4.08 7.35 -5.43
CA MET A 190 -4.44 8.44 -6.36
C MET A 190 -5.93 8.73 -6.33
N SER A 191 -6.76 7.69 -6.35
CA SER A 191 -8.21 7.83 -6.36
C SER A 191 -8.77 8.40 -5.05
N LEU A 192 -8.35 7.86 -3.91
CA LEU A 192 -8.76 8.35 -2.58
C LEU A 192 -8.29 9.78 -2.34
N SER A 193 -7.08 10.12 -2.81
CA SER A 193 -6.57 11.50 -2.72
C SER A 193 -7.44 12.49 -3.48
N VAL A 194 -7.97 12.13 -4.66
CA VAL A 194 -8.93 12.97 -5.40
C VAL A 194 -10.25 13.13 -4.63
N ILE A 195 -10.75 12.08 -3.97
CA ILE A 195 -11.97 12.15 -3.14
C ILE A 195 -11.78 13.09 -1.96
N ILE A 196 -10.69 12.95 -1.20
CA ILE A 196 -10.40 13.82 -0.05
C ILE A 196 -10.18 15.26 -0.50
N LEU A 197 -9.45 15.48 -1.60
CA LEU A 197 -9.22 16.81 -2.13
C LEU A 197 -10.55 17.51 -2.46
N TYR A 198 -11.46 16.80 -3.11
CA TYR A 198 -12.81 17.29 -3.37
C TYR A 198 -13.60 17.56 -2.09
N ALA A 199 -13.51 16.68 -1.09
CA ALA A 199 -14.14 16.86 0.22
C ALA A 199 -13.72 18.21 0.86
N VAL A 200 -12.44 18.53 0.77
CA VAL A 200 -11.86 19.79 1.28
C VAL A 200 -12.26 20.98 0.41
N LYS A 201 -12.15 20.87 -0.92
CA LYS A 201 -12.47 21.94 -1.87
C LYS A 201 -13.91 22.40 -1.73
N GLU A 202 -14.85 21.45 -1.69
CA GLU A 202 -16.29 21.72 -1.62
C GLU A 202 -16.85 21.78 -0.19
N ARG A 203 -16.01 21.58 0.82
CA ARG A 203 -16.41 21.47 2.25
C ARG A 203 -17.46 20.37 2.51
N LYS A 204 -17.49 19.33 1.67
CA LYS A 204 -18.40 18.17 1.78
C LYS A 204 -17.67 17.01 2.48
N TYR A 205 -17.51 17.10 3.79
CA TYR A 205 -16.72 16.12 4.57
C TYR A 205 -17.34 14.72 4.67
N ILE A 206 -18.55 14.49 4.15
CA ILE A 206 -19.08 13.12 3.96
C ILE A 206 -18.13 12.28 3.09
N TYR A 207 -17.46 12.90 2.11
CA TYR A 207 -16.49 12.21 1.26
C TYR A 207 -15.23 11.78 2.02
N TYR A 208 -14.89 12.43 3.13
CA TYR A 208 -13.80 11.99 4.01
C TYR A 208 -14.18 10.71 4.76
N VAL A 209 -15.39 10.66 5.33
CA VAL A 209 -15.89 9.43 5.98
C VAL A 209 -15.99 8.29 4.98
N LEU A 210 -16.50 8.57 3.76
CA LEU A 210 -16.57 7.55 2.70
C LEU A 210 -15.18 7.06 2.28
N ALA A 211 -14.18 7.93 2.18
CA ALA A 211 -12.82 7.52 1.85
C ALA A 211 -12.24 6.57 2.92
N ILE A 212 -12.46 6.86 4.22
CA ILE A 212 -12.04 5.96 5.31
C ILE A 212 -12.67 4.57 5.14
N LEU A 213 -13.99 4.53 4.91
CA LEU A 213 -14.72 3.28 4.77
C LEU A 213 -14.30 2.50 3.52
N ILE A 214 -14.14 3.19 2.38
CA ILE A 214 -13.68 2.58 1.13
C ILE A 214 -12.28 1.99 1.33
N HIS A 215 -11.37 2.75 1.92
CA HIS A 215 -10.01 2.29 2.19
C HIS A 215 -10.03 1.05 3.11
N ALA A 216 -10.77 1.11 4.21
CA ALA A 216 -10.90 -0.03 5.12
C ALA A 216 -11.39 -1.28 4.40
N VAL A 217 -12.46 -1.16 3.61
CA VAL A 217 -13.04 -2.30 2.86
C VAL A 217 -12.06 -2.87 1.85
N ILE A 218 -11.29 -2.04 1.15
CA ILE A 218 -10.26 -2.48 0.20
C ILE A 218 -9.18 -3.32 0.91
N ASN A 219 -8.85 -3.00 2.16
CA ASN A 219 -7.84 -3.72 2.94
C ASN A 219 -8.35 -5.02 3.60
N PHE A 220 -9.67 -5.26 3.67
CA PHE A 220 -10.21 -6.45 4.34
C PHE A 220 -9.72 -7.77 3.74
N PRO A 221 -9.69 -7.98 2.40
CA PRO A 221 -9.18 -9.23 1.82
C PRO A 221 -7.71 -9.50 2.19
N ALA A 222 -6.87 -8.46 2.18
CA ALA A 222 -5.46 -8.56 2.56
C ALA A 222 -5.31 -8.89 4.06
N ALA A 223 -6.10 -8.24 4.93
CA ALA A 223 -6.09 -8.53 6.36
C ALA A 223 -6.56 -9.96 6.67
N LEU A 224 -7.61 -10.45 6.00
CA LEU A 224 -8.07 -11.84 6.13
C LEU A 224 -7.05 -12.86 5.62
N TYR A 225 -6.26 -12.50 4.61
CA TYR A 225 -5.15 -13.32 4.13
C TYR A 225 -4.02 -13.42 5.16
N GLN A 226 -3.67 -12.31 5.81
CA GLN A 226 -2.61 -12.27 6.82
C GLN A 226 -2.88 -13.19 8.02
N VAL A 227 -4.15 -13.37 8.43
CA VAL A 227 -4.54 -14.28 9.51
C VAL A 227 -4.96 -15.68 9.02
N GLY A 228 -4.74 -15.99 7.73
CA GLY A 228 -4.98 -17.31 7.16
C GLY A 228 -6.46 -17.69 6.98
N ALA A 229 -7.39 -16.74 7.16
CA ALA A 229 -8.82 -16.95 6.89
C ALA A 229 -9.08 -17.06 5.38
N ILE A 230 -8.36 -16.28 4.58
CA ILE A 230 -8.23 -16.48 3.13
C ILE A 230 -6.86 -17.08 2.86
N LYS A 231 -6.78 -18.19 2.13
CA LYS A 231 -5.49 -18.85 1.80
C LYS A 231 -5.02 -18.60 0.38
N ASN A 232 -5.91 -18.17 -0.50
CA ASN A 232 -5.63 -17.99 -1.92
C ASN A 232 -5.31 -16.52 -2.22
N ILE A 233 -4.03 -16.22 -2.45
CA ILE A 233 -3.59 -14.85 -2.78
C ILE A 233 -4.20 -14.35 -4.09
N PHE A 234 -4.43 -15.21 -5.08
CA PHE A 234 -5.02 -14.79 -6.36
C PHE A 234 -6.46 -14.32 -6.21
N MET A 235 -7.18 -14.86 -5.23
CA MET A 235 -8.52 -14.38 -4.89
C MET A 235 -8.45 -12.98 -4.28
N VAL A 236 -7.49 -12.72 -3.39
CA VAL A 236 -7.24 -11.40 -2.79
C VAL A 236 -6.90 -10.38 -3.88
N GLU A 237 -5.93 -10.69 -4.74
CA GLU A 237 -5.53 -9.84 -5.86
C GLU A 237 -6.66 -9.63 -6.87
N GLY A 238 -7.48 -10.65 -7.13
CA GLY A 238 -8.65 -10.54 -8.00
C GLY A 238 -9.71 -9.58 -7.44
N ILE A 239 -9.98 -9.64 -6.14
CA ILE A 239 -10.88 -8.71 -5.45
C ILE A 239 -10.28 -7.29 -5.49
N LEU A 240 -8.99 -7.16 -5.22
CA LEU A 240 -8.28 -5.89 -5.27
C LEU A 240 -8.36 -5.27 -6.68
N PHE A 241 -8.12 -6.06 -7.73
CA PHE A 241 -8.25 -5.61 -9.12
C PHE A 241 -9.65 -5.08 -9.43
N ILE A 242 -10.70 -5.81 -9.05
CA ILE A 242 -12.09 -5.40 -9.28
C ILE A 242 -12.41 -4.11 -8.52
N THR A 243 -12.01 -4.00 -7.25
CA THR A 243 -12.27 -2.82 -6.42
C THR A 243 -11.54 -1.59 -6.96
N VAL A 244 -10.28 -1.73 -7.41
CA VAL A 244 -9.52 -0.67 -8.08
C VAL A 244 -10.24 -0.24 -9.35
N LEU A 245 -10.68 -1.18 -10.19
CA LEU A 245 -11.38 -0.86 -11.43
C LEU A 245 -12.64 -0.05 -11.17
N ILE A 246 -13.46 -0.47 -10.20
CA ILE A 246 -14.68 0.24 -9.79
C ILE A 246 -14.33 1.64 -9.28
N LEU A 247 -13.33 1.77 -8.40
CA LEU A 247 -12.93 3.03 -7.80
C LEU A 247 -12.43 4.01 -8.88
N VAL A 248 -11.56 3.56 -9.77
CA VAL A 248 -11.03 4.36 -10.88
C VAL A 248 -12.17 4.80 -11.81
N LEU A 249 -13.06 3.90 -12.23
CA LEU A 249 -14.21 4.26 -13.06
C LEU A 249 -15.14 5.28 -12.38
N TYR A 250 -15.36 5.14 -11.07
CA TYR A 250 -16.12 6.08 -10.28
C TYR A 250 -15.49 7.48 -10.26
N ILE A 251 -14.17 7.56 -10.07
CA ILE A 251 -13.42 8.83 -10.16
C ILE A 251 -13.54 9.45 -11.55
N PHE A 252 -13.31 8.67 -12.61
CA PHE A 252 -13.41 9.15 -14.00
C PHE A 252 -14.80 9.68 -14.32
N LYS A 253 -15.86 8.98 -13.90
CA LYS A 253 -17.24 9.38 -14.20
C LYS A 253 -17.72 10.59 -13.42
N ILE A 254 -17.39 10.66 -12.12
CA ILE A 254 -18.01 11.62 -11.21
C ILE A 254 -17.08 12.80 -10.92
N PHE A 255 -15.83 12.53 -10.54
CA PHE A 255 -14.97 13.58 -10.02
C PHE A 255 -14.36 14.40 -11.15
N ILE A 256 -13.98 13.79 -12.28
CA ILE A 256 -13.49 14.56 -13.43
C ILE A 256 -14.56 15.55 -13.91
N LYS A 257 -15.82 15.10 -14.03
CA LYS A 257 -16.93 16.01 -14.38
C LYS A 257 -17.07 17.13 -13.36
N LYS A 258 -17.10 16.81 -12.06
CA LYS A 258 -17.22 17.82 -10.99
C LYS A 258 -16.07 18.83 -10.95
N PHE A 259 -14.84 18.42 -11.30
CA PHE A 259 -13.71 19.34 -11.40
C PHE A 259 -13.79 20.23 -12.65
N ASN A 260 -14.32 19.72 -13.76
CA ASN A 260 -14.54 20.49 -14.98
C ASN A 260 -15.69 21.49 -14.83
N ASP A 261 -16.84 21.05 -14.33
CA ASP A 261 -18.03 21.90 -14.11
C ASP A 261 -17.70 23.09 -13.18
N TYR A 262 -16.79 22.91 -12.22
CA TYR A 262 -16.36 23.98 -11.31
C TYR A 262 -15.47 25.03 -11.99
N ASN A 263 -14.60 24.62 -12.91
CA ASN A 263 -13.72 25.54 -13.63
C ASN A 263 -14.46 26.36 -14.69
N GLU A 264 -15.67 25.95 -15.09
CA GLU A 264 -16.54 26.71 -15.99
C GLU A 264 -17.38 27.79 -15.26
N ILE A 265 -17.45 27.74 -13.92
CA ILE A 265 -18.25 28.67 -13.09
C ILE A 265 -17.41 29.84 -12.54
N LEU A 266 -16.07 29.75 -12.63
CA LEU A 266 -15.11 30.79 -12.24
C LEU A 266 -14.60 31.57 -13.46
#